data_AF-A0A7C1QYS4-F1
#
_entry.id   AF-A0A7C1QYS4-F1
#
_cell.length_a   1.000
_cell.length_b   1.000
_cell.length_c   1.000
_cell.angle_alpha   90.00
_cell.angle_beta   90.00
_cell.angle_gamma   90.00
#
_symmetry.space_group_name_H-M   'P 1'
#
loop_
_entity.id
_entity.type
_entity.pdbx_description
1 polymer ?
#
loop_
_entity_poly.entity_id
_entity_poly.type
_entity_poly.pdbx_seq_one_letter_code
_entity_poly.pdbx_strand_id
1 'polypeptide(L)' 'MYLREFKVNNLITLELFNGKTVIFVDGEEFKHCKAILFKNPINKITYLKNVESIDELAERMYILLLKQQLSYLNL' A
#
# COMPACT_ATOMS: atom_id res chain seq x y z
N MET A 1 -12.36 -27.48 -12.56
CA MET A 1 -12.09 -26.11 -12.10
C MET A 1 -13.20 -25.74 -11.13
N TYR A 2 -12.89 -25.57 -9.85
CA TYR A 2 -13.91 -25.21 -8.85
C TYR A 2 -13.81 -23.71 -8.58
N LEU A 3 -14.88 -22.98 -8.91
CA LEU A 3 -15.09 -21.60 -8.49
C LEU A 3 -15.89 -21.64 -7.19
N ARG A 4 -15.36 -21.02 -6.12
CA ARG A 4 -16.16 -20.77 -4.91
C ARG A 4 -16.26 -19.28 -4.69
N GLU A 5 -17.48 -18.77 -4.75
CA GLU A 5 -17.80 -17.40 -4.38
C GLU A 5 -18.15 -17.34 -2.88
N PHE A 6 -17.67 -16.30 -2.20
CA PHE A 6 -18.02 -15.98 -0.83
C PHE A 6 -18.31 -14.48 -0.71
N LYS A 7 -19.57 -14.11 -0.46
CA LYS A 7 -19.97 -12.73 -0.22
C LYS A 7 -19.69 -12.34 1.23
N VAL A 8 -18.82 -11.37 1.43
CA VAL A 8 -18.50 -10.81 2.76
C VAL A 8 -19.55 -9.77 3.15
N ASN A 9 -19.91 -8.89 2.20
CA ASN A 9 -21.00 -7.93 2.32
C ASN A 9 -21.49 -7.53 0.91
N ASN A 10 -22.37 -6.52 0.82
CA ASN A 10 -22.95 -6.08 -0.45
C ASN A 10 -21.93 -5.53 -1.46
N LEU A 11 -20.75 -5.14 -1.00
CA LEU A 11 -19.68 -4.55 -1.81
C LEU A 11 -18.49 -5.50 -1.98
N ILE A 12 -18.26 -6.45 -1.07
CA ILE A 12 -17.05 -7.27 -1.05
C ILE A 12 -17.40 -8.73 -1.32
N THR A 13 -16.79 -9.27 -2.37
CA THR A 13 -16.90 -10.68 -2.77
C THR A 13 -15.50 -11.29 -2.88
N LEU A 14 -15.34 -12.51 -2.38
CA LEU A 14 -14.13 -13.31 -2.53
C LEU A 14 -14.40 -14.46 -3.48
N GLU A 15 -13.55 -14.63 -4.48
CA GLU A 15 -13.60 -15.77 -5.39
C GLU A 15 -12.36 -16.63 -5.24
N LEU A 16 -12.55 -17.92 -4.96
CA LEU A 16 -11.48 -18.90 -4.99
C LEU A 16 -11.36 -19.48 -6.40
N PHE A 17 -10.27 -19.13 -7.09
CA PHE A 17 -9.96 -19.60 -8.43
C PHE A 17 -8.56 -20.21 -8.47
N ASN A 18 -8.46 -21.50 -8.83
CA ASN A 18 -7.19 -22.23 -8.90
C ASN A 18 -6.31 -22.08 -7.63
N GLY A 19 -6.93 -22.10 -6.45
CA GLY A 19 -6.23 -21.97 -5.17
C GLY A 19 -5.79 -20.56 -4.81
N LYS A 20 -6.15 -19.55 -5.62
CA LYS A 20 -5.96 -18.14 -5.32
C LYS A 20 -7.29 -17.52 -4.91
N THR A 21 -7.26 -16.63 -3.92
CA THR A 21 -8.39 -15.79 -3.56
C THR A 21 -8.27 -14.48 -4.34
N VAL A 22 -9.27 -14.18 -5.17
CA VAL A 22 -9.44 -12.91 -5.85
C VAL A 22 -10.47 -12.11 -5.06
N ILE A 23 -10.17 -10.84 -4.79
CA ILE A 23 -11.08 -9.94 -4.07
C ILE A 23 -11.76 -9.05 -5.10
N PHE A 24 -13.07 -8.91 -4.99
CA PHE A 24 -13.87 -7.97 -5.77
C PHE A 24 -14.47 -6.93 -4.82
N VAL A 25 -14.39 -5.65 -5.23
CA VAL A 25 -15.02 -4.52 -4.55
C VAL A 25 -15.98 -3.88 -5.54
N ASP A 26 -17.26 -3.86 -5.22
CA ASP A 26 -18.35 -3.35 -6.07
C ASP A 26 -18.37 -4.01 -7.46
N GLY A 27 -18.10 -5.32 -7.51
CA GLY A 27 -18.04 -6.10 -8.74
C GLY A 27 -16.74 -5.98 -9.54
N GLU A 28 -15.83 -5.08 -9.14
CA GLU A 28 -14.54 -4.87 -9.81
C GLU A 28 -13.41 -5.64 -9.11
N GLU A 29 -12.52 -6.27 -9.88
CA GLU A 29 -11.35 -6.98 -9.34
C GLU A 29 -10.45 -5.98 -8.59
N PHE A 30 -10.31 -6.19 -7.29
CA PHE A 30 -9.48 -5.35 -6.45
C PHE A 30 -8.01 -5.74 -6.58
N LYS A 31 -7.35 -5.15 -7.58
CA LYS A 31 -5.90 -5.28 -7.81
C LYS A 31 -5.14 -4.39 -6.84
N HIS A 32 -4.51 -5.00 -5.84
CA HIS A 32 -3.58 -4.27 -4.97
C HIS A 32 -2.33 -3.84 -5.77
N CYS A 33 -2.25 -2.57 -6.16
CA CYS A 33 -1.02 -1.93 -6.60
C CYS A 33 -0.39 -1.20 -5.41
N LYS A 34 0.52 -1.85 -4.68
CA LYS A 34 1.39 -1.15 -3.71
C LYS A 34 2.85 -1.46 -4.01
N ALA A 35 3.42 -0.73 -4.94
CA ALA A 35 4.87 -0.63 -5.09
C ALA A 35 5.29 0.78 -4.67
N ILE A 36 5.90 0.91 -3.49
CA ILE A 36 6.61 2.13 -3.11
C ILE A 36 8.03 2.00 -3.66
N LEU A 37 8.34 2.72 -4.73
CA LEU A 37 9.71 2.80 -5.25
C LEU A 37 10.50 3.78 -4.39
N PHE A 38 11.35 3.24 -3.51
CA PHE A 38 12.17 4.02 -2.60
C PHE A 38 13.56 4.28 -3.21
N LYS A 39 13.85 5.53 -3.61
CA LYS A 39 15.17 5.93 -4.10
C LYS A 39 15.83 6.84 -3.07
N ASN A 40 16.52 6.26 -2.09
CA ASN A 40 17.39 6.99 -1.17
C ASN A 40 18.66 6.21 -0.84
N PRO A 41 19.81 6.88 -0.63
CA PRO A 41 21.06 6.21 -0.25
C PRO A 41 20.89 5.48 1.09
N ILE A 42 21.24 4.19 1.11
CA ILE A 42 21.07 3.22 2.23
C ILE A 42 21.65 3.73 3.56
N ASN A 43 22.59 4.66 3.47
CA ASN A 43 23.33 5.30 4.54
C ASN A 43 22.52 6.38 5.30
N LYS A 44 21.28 6.72 4.91
CA LYS A 44 20.37 7.65 5.63
C LYS A 44 19.13 6.96 6.23
N ILE A 45 19.14 5.63 6.37
CA ILE A 45 18.00 4.76 6.71
C ILE A 45 17.46 4.88 8.15
N THR A 46 17.99 5.76 9.00
CA THR A 46 17.54 5.88 10.40
C THR A 46 16.03 6.10 10.57
N TYR A 47 15.36 6.73 9.60
CA TYR A 47 13.89 6.92 9.61
C TYR A 47 13.08 5.70 9.18
N LEU A 48 13.72 4.69 8.57
CA LEU A 48 13.11 3.39 8.27
C LEU A 48 13.20 2.41 9.44
N LYS A 49 13.97 2.73 10.49
CA LYS A 49 13.98 1.90 11.70
C LYS A 49 12.59 1.90 12.33
N ASN A 50 12.14 0.72 12.74
CA ASN A 50 10.85 0.52 13.42
C ASN A 50 9.66 1.02 12.60
N VAL A 51 9.68 0.77 11.29
CA VAL A 51 8.50 0.85 10.44
C VAL A 51 7.84 -0.53 10.46
N GLU A 52 6.60 -0.60 10.91
CA GLU A 52 5.83 -1.82 11.06
C GLU A 52 4.97 -2.13 9.82
N SER A 53 4.71 -1.12 8.96
CA SER A 53 3.94 -1.30 7.74
C SER A 53 4.38 -0.40 6.57
N ILE A 54 4.02 -0.79 5.35
CA ILE A 54 4.25 0.01 4.13
C ILE A 54 3.45 1.32 4.16
N ASP A 55 2.28 1.32 4.78
CA ASP A 55 1.44 2.51 4.89
C ASP A 55 2.07 3.52 5.86
N GLU A 56 2.60 3.04 6.99
CA GLU A 56 3.38 3.87 7.92
C GLU A 56 4.62 4.47 7.24
N LEU A 57 5.30 3.70 6.38
CA LEU A 57 6.43 4.20 5.60
C LEU A 57 6.00 5.37 4.69
N ALA A 58 4.88 5.22 3.98
CA ALA A 58 4.35 6.25 3.08
C ALA A 58 4.03 7.55 3.84
N GLU A 59 3.40 7.46 5.01
CA GLU A 59 3.09 8.61 5.85
C GLU A 59 4.34 9.32 6.35
N ARG A 60 5.31 8.57 6.90
CA ARG A 60 6.59 9.11 7.35
C ARG A 60 7.33 9.81 6.19
N MET A 61 7.29 9.24 4.98
CA MET A 61 7.89 9.85 3.79
C MET A 61 7.19 11.15 3.38
N TYR A 62 5.87 11.17 3.38
CA TYR A 62 5.10 12.38 3.08
C TYR A 62 5.49 13.54 4.00
N ILE A 63 5.60 13.26 5.31
CA ILE A 63 6.06 14.24 6.30
C ILE A 63 7.48 14.74 6.00
N LEU A 64 8.41 13.84 5.63
CA LEU A 64 9.79 14.21 5.29
C LEU A 64 9.86 15.10 4.04
N LEU A 65 9.07 14.79 3.01
CA LEU A 65 9.00 15.60 1.78
C LEU A 65 8.46 17.00 2.06
N LEU A 66 7.42 17.12 2.90
CA LEU A 66 6.89 18.42 3.33
C LEU A 66 7.91 19.24 4.11
N LYS A 67 8.64 18.62 5.05
CA LYS A 67 9.73 19.29 5.80
C LYS A 67 10.82 19.81 4.87
N GLN A 68 11.16 19.03 3.84
CA GLN A 68 12.13 19.46 2.85
C GLN A 68 11.62 20.67 2.05
N GLN A 69 10.37 20.65 1.58
CA GLN A 69 9.78 21.79 0.88
C GLN A 69 9.70 23.05 1.75
N LEU A 70 9.35 22.93 3.03
CA LEU A 70 9.33 24.06 3.97
C LEU A 70 10.74 24.62 4.23
N SER A 71 11.77 23.77 4.25
CA SER A 71 13.16 24.24 4.34
C SER A 71 13.63 25.01 3.10
N TYR A 72 13.06 24.72 1.92
CA TYR A 72 13.32 25.47 0.69
C TYR A 72 12.50 26.77 0.58
N LEU A 73 11.36 26.86 1.26
CA LEU A 73 10.46 28.03 1.24
C LEU A 73 10.80 29.09 2.30
N ASN A 74 11.60 28.76 3.32
CA ASN A 74 12.07 29.70 4.35
C ASN A 74 13.43 30.35 3.96
N LEU A 75 13.65 30.61 2.67
CA LEU A 75 14.74 31.44 2.14
C LEU A 75 14.22 32.83 1.80
#